data_AF-W9DJJ6-F1
#
_entry.id   AF-W9DJJ6-F1
#
_cell.length_a   1.000
_cell.length_b   1.000
_cell.length_c   1.000
_cell.angle_alpha   90.00
_cell.angle_beta   90.00
_cell.angle_gamma   90.00
#
_symmetry.space_group_name_H-M   'P 1'
#
loop_
_entity.id
_entity.type
_entity.pdbx_description
1 polymer ?
#
loop_
_entity_poly.entity_id
_entity_poly.type
_entity_poly.pdbx_seq_one_letter_code
_entity_poly.pdbx_strand_id
1 'polypeptide(L)'
;MKCRDLEERPPRRRRRPFVVAAGVVLVLVLGVGVIAWRTVPERWLPWDTAEFPQVDAGQMTPTQNRIVELLRAEHAAQRPGTFYSEGVDEPWCANFVSWIMREAGTPFANPHSGHWRIPGVFTLQEYFEDSGRFEPVGDYTPRVGDVVLYDRSSALGQHTNIVVWVDGDEATTVGGNEMRKIRVHELHWGSDGGVVGFGRVDLERGTGR
;
A
#
# COMPACT_ATOMS: atom_id res chain seq x y z
N MET A 1 -33.95 -63.05 56.03
CA MET A 1 -33.99 -62.68 54.60
C MET A 1 -33.26 -61.35 54.44
N LYS A 2 -32.19 -61.32 53.63
CA LYS A 2 -31.24 -60.19 53.54
C LYS A 2 -31.41 -59.58 52.14
N CYS A 3 -32.05 -58.41 52.03
CA CYS A 3 -32.02 -57.62 50.80
C CYS A 3 -30.85 -56.64 50.87
N ARG A 4 -29.86 -56.87 50.01
CA ARG A 4 -28.84 -55.88 49.65
C ARG A 4 -29.42 -55.05 48.52
N ASP A 5 -29.73 -53.79 48.77
CA ASP A 5 -29.96 -52.84 47.69
C ASP A 5 -28.62 -52.36 47.14
N LEU A 6 -28.51 -52.45 45.82
CA LEU A 6 -27.33 -52.17 45.03
C LEU A 6 -27.17 -50.65 44.87
N GLU A 7 -26.00 -50.17 45.23
CA GLU A 7 -25.58 -48.78 45.02
C GLU A 7 -25.45 -48.51 43.51
N GLU A 8 -26.34 -47.70 42.96
CA GLU A 8 -26.21 -47.20 41.59
C GLU A 8 -25.03 -46.22 41.51
N ARG A 9 -23.93 -46.65 40.88
CA ARG A 9 -22.85 -45.75 40.49
C ARG A 9 -23.28 -44.91 39.28
N PRO A 10 -23.18 -43.56 39.34
CA PRO A 10 -23.51 -42.73 38.20
C PRO A 10 -22.51 -42.96 37.05
N PRO A 11 -22.95 -42.94 35.77
CA PRO A 11 -22.05 -43.12 34.65
C PRO A 11 -21.06 -41.96 34.56
N ARG A 12 -19.75 -42.26 34.65
CA ARG A 12 -18.67 -41.31 34.34
C ARG A 12 -18.80 -40.87 32.88
N ARG A 13 -19.50 -39.75 32.65
CA ARG A 13 -19.79 -39.20 31.33
C ARG A 13 -18.47 -38.79 30.64
N ARG A 14 -18.26 -39.33 29.44
CA ARG A 14 -17.10 -39.20 28.52
C ARG A 14 -16.75 -37.75 28.09
N ARG A 15 -16.58 -36.80 29.02
CA ARG A 15 -16.21 -35.41 28.71
C ARG A 15 -14.70 -35.21 28.47
N ARG A 16 -13.87 -36.07 29.05
CA ARG A 16 -12.40 -35.99 28.98
C ARG A 16 -11.81 -36.03 27.57
N PRO A 17 -12.19 -36.93 26.64
CA PRO A 17 -11.56 -36.97 25.32
C PRO A 17 -11.88 -35.73 24.48
N PHE A 18 -13.08 -35.15 24.63
CA PHE A 18 -13.47 -33.92 23.93
C PHE A 18 -12.70 -32.69 24.44
N VAL A 19 -12.44 -32.59 25.75
CA VAL A 19 -11.66 -31.48 26.31
C VAL A 19 -10.19 -31.56 25.87
N VAL A 20 -9.62 -32.77 25.83
CA VAL A 20 -8.25 -32.98 25.34
C VAL A 20 -8.16 -32.69 23.84
N ALA A 21 -9.10 -33.18 23.03
CA ALA A 21 -9.13 -32.89 21.60
C ALA A 21 -9.29 -31.38 21.31
N ALA A 22 -10.17 -30.69 22.04
CA ALA A 22 -10.34 -29.25 21.93
C ALA A 22 -9.06 -28.49 22.32
N GLY A 23 -8.36 -28.92 23.38
CA GLY A 23 -7.08 -28.35 23.79
C GLY A 23 -5.99 -28.54 22.73
N VAL A 24 -5.89 -29.71 22.12
CA VAL A 24 -4.92 -29.99 21.04
C VAL A 24 -5.22 -29.14 19.80
N VAL A 25 -6.49 -29.03 19.40
CA VAL A 25 -6.89 -28.17 18.27
C VAL A 25 -6.56 -26.71 18.56
N LEU A 26 -6.81 -26.22 19.78
CA LEU A 26 -6.45 -24.84 20.15
C LEU A 26 -4.95 -24.61 20.07
N VAL A 27 -4.13 -25.52 20.57
CA VAL A 27 -2.65 -25.42 20.50
C VAL A 27 -2.17 -25.47 19.06
N LEU A 28 -2.77 -26.31 18.20
CA LEU A 28 -2.44 -26.35 16.78
C LEU A 28 -2.82 -25.06 16.06
N VAL A 29 -4.00 -24.50 16.33
CA VAL A 29 -4.45 -23.22 15.76
C VAL A 29 -3.54 -22.08 16.21
N LEU A 30 -3.20 -22.01 17.50
CA LEU A 30 -2.28 -21.01 18.03
C LEU A 30 -0.86 -21.19 17.46
N GLY A 31 -0.38 -22.43 17.33
CA GLY A 31 0.92 -22.73 16.74
C GLY A 31 0.99 -22.34 15.26
N VAL A 32 -0.04 -22.68 14.48
CA VAL A 32 -0.16 -22.26 13.07
C VAL A 32 -0.28 -20.75 12.97
N GLY A 33 -1.02 -20.08 13.86
CA GLY A 33 -1.12 -18.63 13.91
C GLY A 33 0.21 -17.95 14.22
N VAL A 34 0.99 -18.47 15.15
CA VAL A 34 2.33 -17.95 15.50
C VAL A 34 3.35 -18.19 14.38
N ILE A 35 3.30 -19.36 13.73
CA ILE A 35 4.16 -19.66 12.59
C ILE A 35 3.79 -18.76 11.42
N ALA A 36 2.51 -18.67 11.06
CA ALA A 36 2.02 -17.76 10.02
C ALA A 36 2.40 -16.30 10.31
N TRP A 37 2.24 -15.82 11.55
CA TRP A 37 2.69 -14.49 11.97
C TRP A 37 4.19 -14.24 11.74
N ARG A 38 5.03 -15.27 11.85
CA ARG A 38 6.48 -15.15 11.66
C ARG A 38 6.97 -15.42 10.24
N THR A 39 6.19 -16.10 9.40
CA THR A 39 6.63 -16.55 8.07
C THR A 39 5.88 -15.90 6.93
N VAL A 40 4.70 -15.30 7.17
CA VAL A 40 3.96 -14.57 6.15
C VAL A 40 4.65 -13.21 5.97
N PRO A 41 5.17 -12.89 4.76
CA PRO A 41 5.74 -11.57 4.49
C PRO A 41 4.69 -10.49 4.79
N GLU A 42 5.06 -9.42 5.49
CA GLU A 42 4.13 -8.39 5.98
C GLU A 42 3.22 -7.82 4.87
N ARG A 43 3.69 -7.80 3.61
CA ARG A 43 2.90 -7.47 2.40
C ARG A 43 1.66 -8.33 2.12
N TRP A 44 1.52 -9.52 2.70
CA TRP A 44 0.32 -10.37 2.55
C TRP A 44 -0.74 -10.07 3.61
N LEU A 45 -0.41 -9.24 4.58
CA LEU A 45 -1.31 -8.85 5.64
C LEU A 45 -1.89 -7.46 5.34
N PRO A 46 -3.22 -7.26 5.45
CA PRO A 46 -3.91 -6.06 4.99
C PRO A 46 -3.65 -4.77 5.81
N TRP A 47 -2.58 -4.74 6.60
CA TRP A 47 -2.28 -3.69 7.57
C TRP A 47 -0.89 -3.11 7.42
N ASP A 48 -0.32 -3.11 6.22
CA ASP A 48 0.88 -2.33 6.04
C ASP A 48 0.55 -0.83 6.20
N THR A 49 1.13 -0.29 7.26
CA THR A 49 0.87 1.00 7.88
C THR A 49 2.18 1.45 8.53
N ALA A 50 3.26 1.46 7.74
CA ALA A 50 4.47 2.15 8.15
C ALA A 50 4.10 3.54 8.68
N GLU A 51 4.78 4.00 9.72
CA GLU A 51 4.53 5.35 10.21
C GLU A 51 4.86 6.34 9.08
N PHE A 52 3.99 7.33 8.88
CA PHE A 52 4.26 8.35 7.87
C PHE A 52 5.58 9.04 8.22
N PRO A 53 6.62 8.94 7.37
CA PRO A 53 7.97 9.29 7.78
C PRO A 53 8.06 10.77 8.18
N GLN A 54 8.91 11.07 9.17
CA GLN A 54 9.31 12.45 9.44
C GLN A 54 10.37 12.84 8.41
N VAL A 55 9.94 13.53 7.36
CA VAL A 55 10.83 13.99 6.29
C VAL A 55 11.31 15.39 6.64
N ASP A 56 12.63 15.61 6.58
CA ASP A 56 13.24 16.92 6.84
C ASP A 56 12.89 17.91 5.71
N ALA A 57 12.02 18.87 6.03
CA ALA A 57 11.55 19.89 5.10
C ALA A 57 12.69 20.77 4.53
N GLY A 58 13.82 20.87 5.23
CA GLY A 58 14.97 21.68 4.83
C GLY A 58 15.75 21.12 3.63
N GLN A 59 15.53 19.86 3.27
CA GLN A 59 16.22 19.18 2.17
C GLN A 59 15.34 19.00 0.92
N MET A 60 14.08 19.41 0.98
CA MET A 60 13.09 19.24 -0.08
C MET A 60 12.83 20.55 -0.83
N THR A 61 12.51 20.45 -2.12
CA THR A 61 11.99 21.59 -2.89
C THR A 61 10.62 22.02 -2.34
N PRO A 62 10.16 23.26 -2.60
CA PRO A 62 8.83 23.69 -2.17
C PRO A 62 7.70 22.78 -2.65
N THR A 63 7.81 22.27 -3.89
CA THR A 63 6.84 21.33 -4.47
C THR A 63 6.84 19.99 -3.74
N GLN A 64 8.03 19.44 -3.45
CA GLN A 64 8.15 18.19 -2.69
C GLN A 64 7.56 18.32 -1.28
N ASN A 65 7.89 19.41 -0.58
CA ASN A 65 7.29 19.73 0.72
C ASN A 65 5.76 19.73 0.64
N ARG A 66 5.21 20.41 -0.37
CA ARG A 66 3.75 20.50 -0.56
C ARG A 66 3.10 19.14 -0.83
N ILE A 67 3.73 18.31 -1.66
CA ILE A 67 3.26 16.94 -1.94
C ILE A 67 3.22 16.12 -0.64
N VAL A 68 4.30 16.13 0.13
CA VAL A 68 4.42 15.36 1.39
C VAL A 68 3.40 15.85 2.43
N GLU A 69 3.19 17.15 2.56
CA GLU A 69 2.16 17.73 3.45
C GLU A 69 0.75 17.27 3.09
N LEU A 70 0.41 17.31 1.79
CA LEU A 70 -0.89 16.86 1.30
C LEU A 70 -1.10 15.37 1.55
N LEU A 71 -0.09 14.55 1.24
CA LEU A 71 -0.12 13.11 1.51
C LEU A 71 -0.32 12.81 2.99
N ARG A 72 0.36 13.54 3.89
CA ARG A 72 0.19 13.39 5.34
C ARG A 72 -1.23 13.75 5.77
N ALA A 73 -1.77 14.85 5.26
CA ALA A 73 -3.14 15.30 5.56
C ALA A 73 -4.19 14.29 5.06
N GLU A 74 -4.05 13.80 3.82
CA GLU A 74 -4.98 12.83 3.24
C GLU A 74 -4.90 11.47 3.93
N HIS A 75 -3.69 11.01 4.25
CA HIS A 75 -3.50 9.80 5.04
C HIS A 75 -4.14 9.90 6.44
N ALA A 76 -4.14 11.07 7.07
CA ALA A 76 -4.84 11.27 8.33
C ALA A 76 -6.36 11.31 8.15
N ALA A 77 -6.86 11.94 7.08
CA ALA A 77 -8.28 12.14 6.84
C ALA A 77 -9.00 10.89 6.29
N GLN A 78 -8.32 10.05 5.51
CA GLN A 78 -8.86 8.82 4.89
C GLN A 78 -10.18 9.06 4.14
N ARG A 79 -10.22 10.09 3.30
CA ARG A 79 -11.42 10.43 2.52
C ARG A 79 -11.79 9.31 1.53
N PRO A 80 -13.07 9.14 1.18
CA PRO A 80 -13.49 8.09 0.26
C PRO A 80 -12.94 8.31 -1.16
N GLY A 81 -12.70 7.23 -1.90
CA GLY A 81 -12.17 7.27 -3.26
C GLY A 81 -12.97 8.12 -4.26
N THR A 82 -14.28 8.24 -4.05
CA THR A 82 -15.16 9.10 -4.85
C THR A 82 -14.79 10.58 -4.74
N PHE A 83 -14.15 11.01 -3.65
CA PHE A 83 -13.64 12.38 -3.50
C PHE A 83 -12.54 12.69 -4.53
N TYR A 84 -11.61 11.75 -4.74
CA TYR A 84 -10.52 11.90 -5.71
C TYR A 84 -10.97 11.62 -7.16
N SER A 85 -12.09 10.91 -7.31
CA SER A 85 -12.60 10.42 -8.61
C SER A 85 -13.83 11.19 -9.10
N GLU A 86 -14.02 12.44 -8.67
CA GLU A 86 -15.11 13.33 -9.10
C GLU A 86 -16.52 12.71 -8.92
N GLY A 87 -16.70 11.91 -7.86
CA GLY A 87 -17.95 11.24 -7.53
C GLY A 87 -18.13 9.84 -8.12
N VAL A 88 -17.23 9.38 -8.99
CA VAL A 88 -17.28 8.05 -9.62
C VAL A 88 -16.76 6.97 -8.65
N ASP A 89 -17.47 5.85 -8.52
CA ASP A 89 -17.02 4.67 -7.77
C ASP A 89 -16.19 3.77 -8.69
N GLU A 90 -14.87 3.99 -8.68
CA GLU A 90 -13.88 3.29 -9.51
C GLU A 90 -12.58 3.05 -8.71
N PRO A 91 -11.66 2.17 -9.18
CA PRO A 91 -10.30 2.15 -8.67
C PRO A 91 -9.68 3.54 -8.77
N TRP A 92 -9.12 4.03 -7.67
CA TRP A 92 -8.81 5.46 -7.51
C TRP A 92 -7.36 5.76 -7.16
N CYS A 93 -6.44 4.79 -7.30
CA CYS A 93 -5.01 5.01 -7.05
C CYS A 93 -4.42 6.11 -7.95
N ALA A 94 -4.63 6.04 -9.27
CA ALA A 94 -4.17 7.07 -10.20
C ALA A 94 -4.95 8.39 -10.08
N ASN A 95 -6.25 8.34 -9.74
CA ASN A 95 -7.04 9.52 -9.41
C ASN A 95 -6.45 10.26 -8.18
N PHE A 96 -6.08 9.52 -7.12
CA PHE A 96 -5.45 10.06 -5.92
C PHE A 96 -4.11 10.74 -6.25
N VAL A 97 -3.23 10.07 -7.00
CA VAL A 97 -1.96 10.67 -7.44
C VAL A 97 -2.21 11.95 -8.25
N SER A 98 -3.10 11.90 -9.24
CA SER A 98 -3.45 13.08 -10.05
C SER A 98 -3.96 14.24 -9.20
N TRP A 99 -4.76 13.94 -8.17
CA TRP A 99 -5.32 14.95 -7.26
C TRP A 99 -4.24 15.59 -6.39
N ILE A 100 -3.34 14.79 -5.80
CA ILE A 100 -2.21 15.29 -5.02
C ILE A 100 -1.35 16.25 -5.86
N MET A 101 -1.05 15.87 -7.10
CA MET A 101 -0.21 16.66 -8.00
C MET A 101 -0.86 17.97 -8.41
N ARG A 102 -2.19 17.95 -8.66
CA ARG A 102 -2.97 19.18 -8.88
C ARG A 102 -2.94 20.11 -7.67
N GLU A 103 -3.19 19.60 -6.47
CA GLU A 103 -3.22 20.41 -5.23
C GLU A 103 -1.82 20.88 -4.81
N ALA A 104 -0.77 20.20 -5.28
CA ALA A 104 0.62 20.62 -5.13
C ALA A 104 1.06 21.68 -6.15
N GLY A 105 0.20 22.07 -7.10
CA GLY A 105 0.49 23.07 -8.12
C GLY A 105 1.23 22.54 -9.36
N THR A 106 1.32 21.22 -9.51
CA THR A 106 1.93 20.54 -10.67
C THR A 106 0.93 19.58 -11.32
N PRO A 107 -0.22 20.08 -11.80
CA PRO A 107 -1.27 19.21 -12.35
C PRO A 107 -0.73 18.44 -13.56
N PHE A 108 -1.10 17.16 -13.61
CA PHE A 108 -0.91 16.37 -14.82
C PHE A 108 -1.84 16.85 -15.94
N ALA A 109 -1.63 16.30 -17.13
CA ALA A 109 -2.52 16.52 -18.27
C ALA A 109 -2.75 15.17 -18.93
N ASN A 110 -3.98 14.66 -18.85
CA ASN A 110 -4.36 13.40 -19.46
C ASN A 110 -4.09 13.46 -20.97
N PRO A 111 -3.29 12.54 -21.53
CA PRO A 111 -2.88 12.60 -22.94
C PRO A 111 -4.07 12.50 -23.91
N HIS A 112 -5.19 11.91 -23.48
CA HIS A 112 -6.38 11.69 -24.32
C HIS A 112 -7.45 12.78 -24.18
N SER A 113 -7.38 13.63 -23.14
CA SER A 113 -8.45 14.64 -22.87
C SER A 113 -7.95 16.01 -22.44
N GLY A 114 -6.67 16.16 -22.09
CA GLY A 114 -6.10 17.37 -21.50
C GLY A 114 -6.55 17.67 -20.07
N HIS A 115 -7.43 16.84 -19.49
CA HIS A 115 -7.93 17.01 -18.13
C HIS A 115 -6.85 16.67 -17.09
N TRP A 116 -6.85 17.30 -15.92
CA TRP A 116 -5.83 17.05 -14.89
C TRP A 116 -5.89 15.62 -14.32
N ARG A 117 -7.07 15.01 -14.36
CA ARG A 117 -7.33 13.67 -13.81
C ARG A 117 -6.91 12.59 -14.80
N ILE A 118 -6.03 11.70 -14.35
CA ILE A 118 -5.64 10.49 -15.07
C ILE A 118 -6.15 9.28 -14.26
N PRO A 119 -7.26 8.64 -14.67
CA PRO A 119 -7.92 7.63 -13.84
C PRO A 119 -7.24 6.25 -13.87
N GLY A 120 -6.49 5.97 -14.95
CA GLY A 120 -5.84 4.69 -15.17
C GLY A 120 -4.33 4.77 -15.02
N VAL A 121 -3.74 3.77 -14.34
CA VAL A 121 -2.29 3.65 -14.17
C VAL A 121 -1.58 3.51 -15.52
N PHE A 122 -2.17 2.77 -16.47
CA PHE A 122 -1.64 2.66 -17.83
C PHE A 122 -1.52 4.04 -18.51
N THR A 123 -2.59 4.84 -18.49
CA THR A 123 -2.58 6.21 -19.05
C THR A 123 -1.65 7.15 -18.26
N LEU A 124 -1.44 6.89 -16.97
CA LEU A 124 -0.48 7.64 -16.17
C LEU A 124 0.95 7.33 -16.59
N GLN A 125 1.26 6.08 -16.92
CA GLN A 125 2.53 5.71 -17.53
C GLN A 125 2.71 6.38 -18.90
N GLU A 126 1.70 6.30 -19.79
CA GLU A 126 1.72 6.99 -21.10
C GLU A 126 2.04 8.49 -20.93
N TYR A 127 1.42 9.16 -19.96
CA TYR A 127 1.70 10.56 -19.66
C TYR A 127 3.17 10.83 -19.32
N PHE A 128 3.79 9.98 -18.48
CA PHE A 128 5.21 10.13 -18.14
C PHE A 128 6.13 9.79 -19.31
N GLU A 129 5.78 8.80 -20.13
CA GLU A 129 6.54 8.44 -21.33
C GLU A 129 6.49 9.57 -22.37
N ASP A 130 5.29 10.06 -22.69
CA ASP A 130 5.06 11.14 -23.66
C ASP A 130 5.74 12.46 -23.24
N SER A 131 5.88 12.68 -21.93
CA SER A 131 6.56 13.86 -21.38
C SER A 131 8.06 13.67 -21.17
N GLY A 132 8.64 12.51 -21.52
CA GLY A 132 10.07 12.21 -21.33
C GLY A 132 10.49 12.15 -19.86
N ARG A 133 9.55 11.77 -18.99
CA ARG A 133 9.68 11.76 -17.52
C ARG A 133 9.53 10.36 -16.92
N PHE A 134 9.28 9.34 -17.72
CA PHE A 134 9.30 7.96 -17.28
C PHE A 134 10.74 7.44 -17.20
N GLU A 135 11.11 6.90 -16.04
CA GLU A 135 12.38 6.24 -15.78
C GLU A 135 12.07 4.75 -15.49
N PRO A 136 12.46 3.82 -16.37
CA PRO A 136 12.25 2.39 -16.10
C PRO A 136 13.03 1.94 -14.87
N VAL A 137 12.53 0.91 -14.17
CA VAL A 137 13.24 0.31 -13.04
C VAL A 137 14.63 -0.19 -13.48
N GLY A 138 15.65 0.06 -12.65
CA GLY A 138 17.04 -0.22 -12.97
C GLY A 138 17.97 0.74 -12.25
N ASP A 139 18.80 1.46 -13.00
CA ASP A 139 19.83 2.36 -12.45
C ASP A 139 19.26 3.68 -11.89
N TYR A 140 17.97 3.94 -12.09
CA TYR A 140 17.33 5.15 -11.59
C TYR A 140 16.99 5.04 -10.10
N THR A 141 17.59 5.90 -9.28
CA THR A 141 17.17 6.12 -7.89
C THR A 141 16.03 7.16 -7.85
N PRO A 142 14.84 6.81 -7.33
CA PRO A 142 13.73 7.74 -7.23
C PRO A 142 14.03 8.87 -6.24
N ARG A 143 13.22 9.92 -6.29
CA ARG A 143 13.23 11.03 -5.34
C ARG A 143 11.88 11.20 -4.70
N VAL A 144 11.85 11.90 -3.58
CA VAL A 144 10.61 12.36 -2.96
C VAL A 144 9.76 13.11 -3.99
N GLY A 145 8.48 12.75 -4.06
CA GLY A 145 7.51 13.28 -5.01
C GLY A 145 7.37 12.44 -6.29
N ASP A 146 8.34 11.60 -6.65
CA ASP A 146 8.20 10.76 -7.84
C ASP A 146 7.07 9.73 -7.68
N VAL A 147 6.49 9.34 -8.81
CA VAL A 147 5.36 8.41 -8.86
C VAL A 147 5.87 7.02 -9.21
N VAL A 148 5.71 6.04 -8.32
CA VAL A 148 6.02 4.65 -8.65
C VAL A 148 4.85 4.03 -9.42
N LEU A 149 5.17 3.25 -10.45
CA LEU A 149 4.21 2.57 -11.31
C LEU A 149 4.42 1.06 -11.20
N TYR A 150 3.34 0.33 -10.91
CA TYR A 150 3.32 -1.12 -10.77
C TYR A 150 2.52 -1.79 -11.89
N ASP A 151 2.97 -2.95 -12.36
CA ASP A 151 2.21 -3.77 -13.30
C ASP A 151 1.24 -4.72 -12.61
N ARG A 152 0.54 -5.53 -13.41
CA ARG A 152 -0.46 -6.50 -12.92
C ARG A 152 0.13 -7.66 -12.11
N SER A 153 1.43 -7.89 -12.15
CA SER A 153 2.09 -8.93 -11.37
C SER A 153 2.32 -8.51 -9.91
N SER A 154 2.17 -7.21 -9.60
CA SER A 154 2.24 -6.72 -8.23
C SER A 154 1.12 -7.29 -7.35
N ALA A 155 1.34 -7.32 -6.04
CA ALA A 155 0.34 -7.78 -5.06
C ALA A 155 -0.95 -6.94 -5.06
N LEU A 156 -0.90 -5.70 -5.55
CA LEU A 156 -2.02 -4.78 -5.69
C LEU A 156 -2.65 -4.82 -7.10
N GLY A 157 -2.10 -5.61 -8.01
CA GLY A 157 -2.36 -5.51 -9.44
C GLY A 157 -1.73 -4.23 -10.03
N GLN A 158 -2.24 -3.77 -11.17
CA GLN A 158 -1.73 -2.53 -11.76
C GLN A 158 -2.06 -1.35 -10.84
N HIS A 159 -1.03 -0.68 -10.32
CA HIS A 159 -1.17 0.26 -9.20
C HIS A 159 -0.16 1.40 -9.26
N THR A 160 -0.31 2.40 -8.40
CA THR A 160 0.61 3.54 -8.34
C THR A 160 0.57 4.25 -7.00
N ASN A 161 1.75 4.63 -6.51
CA ASN A 161 1.97 5.35 -5.25
C ASN A 161 2.90 6.55 -5.47
N ILE A 162 3.02 7.43 -4.48
CA ILE A 162 3.97 8.56 -4.47
C ILE A 162 5.09 8.28 -3.48
N VAL A 163 6.35 8.47 -3.89
CA VAL A 163 7.53 8.34 -3.03
C VAL A 163 7.58 9.51 -2.05
N VAL A 164 7.71 9.22 -0.75
CA VAL A 164 7.82 10.23 0.32
C VAL A 164 9.15 10.20 1.06
N TRP A 165 9.94 9.14 0.88
CA TRP A 165 11.28 9.00 1.44
C TRP A 165 12.09 8.01 0.63
N VAL A 166 13.42 8.16 0.61
CA VAL A 166 14.36 7.31 -0.11
C VAL A 166 15.66 7.19 0.69
N ASP A 167 16.18 5.98 0.84
CA ASP A 167 17.52 5.67 1.36
C ASP A 167 18.07 4.43 0.67
N GLY A 168 19.24 4.56 0.05
CA GLY A 168 19.85 3.48 -0.74
C GLY A 168 18.92 2.96 -1.85
N ASP A 169 18.51 1.69 -1.72
CA ASP A 169 17.61 0.97 -2.62
C ASP A 169 16.19 0.78 -2.05
N GLU A 170 15.88 1.50 -0.97
CA GLU A 170 14.60 1.46 -0.28
C GLU A 170 13.90 2.82 -0.33
N ALA A 171 12.58 2.79 -0.53
CA ALA A 171 11.72 3.96 -0.51
C ALA A 171 10.53 3.73 0.41
N THR A 172 10.00 4.81 0.96
CA THR A 172 8.65 4.81 1.54
C THR A 172 7.71 5.45 0.53
N THR A 173 6.56 4.83 0.29
CA THR A 173 5.55 5.30 -0.66
C THR A 173 4.20 5.47 0.01
N VAL A 174 3.37 6.36 -0.54
CA VAL A 174 2.00 6.58 -0.09
C VAL A 174 1.05 6.39 -1.26
N GLY A 175 0.11 5.46 -1.13
CA GLY A 175 -0.83 5.05 -2.16
C GLY A 175 -2.28 5.24 -1.72
N GLY A 176 -3.17 5.39 -2.70
CA GLY A 176 -4.63 5.37 -2.50
C GLY A 176 -5.22 4.06 -3.02
N ASN A 177 -6.48 3.78 -2.68
CA ASN A 177 -7.22 2.59 -3.12
C ASN A 177 -6.68 1.24 -2.60
N GLU A 178 -5.90 1.25 -1.53
CA GLU A 178 -5.35 0.04 -0.91
C GLU A 178 -6.33 -0.45 0.16
N MET A 179 -7.25 -1.33 -0.27
CA MET A 179 -8.45 -1.72 0.49
C MET A 179 -9.33 -0.52 0.84
N ARG A 180 -9.55 0.36 -0.14
CA ARG A 180 -10.33 1.61 -0.02
C ARG A 180 -9.75 2.60 1.00
N LYS A 181 -8.47 2.50 1.34
CA LYS A 181 -7.75 3.42 2.22
C LYS A 181 -6.53 4.01 1.52
N ILE A 182 -5.95 5.02 2.15
CA ILE A 182 -4.63 5.55 1.84
C ILE A 182 -3.64 4.87 2.78
N ARG A 183 -2.58 4.25 2.27
CA ARG A 183 -1.57 3.57 3.11
C ARG A 183 -0.17 4.07 2.81
N VAL A 184 0.73 3.70 3.72
CA VAL A 184 2.17 3.95 3.65
C VAL A 184 2.84 2.58 3.57
N HIS A 185 3.75 2.43 2.62
CA HIS A 185 4.43 1.17 2.33
C HIS A 185 5.93 1.38 2.22
N GLU A 186 6.72 0.44 2.76
CA GLU A 186 8.12 0.29 2.40
C GLU A 186 8.24 -0.40 1.03
N LEU A 187 9.22 0.02 0.24
CA LEU A 187 9.44 -0.41 -1.13
C LEU A 187 10.92 -0.65 -1.38
N HIS A 188 11.29 -1.90 -1.65
CA HIS A 188 12.60 -2.28 -2.17
C HIS A 188 12.53 -2.49 -3.69
N TRP A 189 12.56 -1.39 -4.46
CA TRP A 189 12.19 -1.42 -5.88
C TRP A 189 13.11 -2.26 -6.75
N GLY A 190 14.38 -2.44 -6.37
CA GLY A 190 15.32 -3.28 -7.12
C GLY A 190 15.00 -4.79 -7.06
N SER A 191 14.22 -5.21 -6.06
CA SER A 191 13.83 -6.61 -5.84
C SER A 191 12.33 -6.87 -6.05
N ASP A 192 11.52 -5.82 -6.13
CA ASP A 192 10.09 -5.91 -6.38
C ASP A 192 9.81 -6.02 -7.89
N GLY A 193 9.58 -7.25 -8.34
CA GLY A 193 9.26 -7.55 -9.75
C GLY A 193 7.95 -6.96 -10.25
N GLY A 194 7.11 -6.37 -9.39
CA GLY A 194 5.92 -5.65 -9.79
C GLY A 194 6.18 -4.18 -10.16
N VAL A 195 7.34 -3.62 -9.80
CA VAL A 195 7.71 -2.23 -10.15
C VAL A 195 8.16 -2.17 -11.60
N VAL A 196 7.53 -1.29 -12.38
CA VAL A 196 7.87 -1.07 -13.79
C VAL A 196 8.84 0.10 -13.93
N GLY A 197 8.67 1.12 -13.10
CA GLY A 197 9.48 2.33 -13.13
C GLY A 197 8.86 3.48 -12.34
N PHE A 198 9.40 4.66 -12.56
CA PHE A 198 9.06 5.88 -11.85
C PHE A 198 8.75 7.02 -12.82
N GLY A 199 7.68 7.76 -12.56
CA GLY A 199 7.39 9.04 -13.19
C GLY A 199 8.01 10.18 -12.42
N ARG A 200 8.97 10.88 -13.02
CA ARG A 200 9.67 12.00 -12.38
C ARG A 200 8.75 13.20 -12.21
N VAL A 201 8.62 13.73 -10.99
CA VAL A 201 7.73 14.89 -10.73
C VAL A 201 8.44 16.24 -10.78
N ASP A 202 9.74 16.26 -10.44
CA ASP A 202 10.52 17.49 -10.35
C ASP A 202 10.98 17.99 -11.74
N LEU A 203 10.58 19.22 -12.10
CA LEU A 203 10.93 19.90 -13.35
C LEU A 203 12.15 20.83 -13.21
N GLU A 204 12.68 21.04 -11.99
CA GLU A 204 13.82 21.93 -11.76
C GLU A 204 15.14 21.40 -12.35
N ARG A 205 15.13 20.21 -12.96
CA ARG A 205 16.20 19.75 -13.86
C ARG A 205 16.11 20.42 -15.24
N GLY A 206 16.16 21.75 -15.28
CA GLY A 206 16.48 22.46 -16.51
C GLY A 206 17.92 22.17 -16.94
N THR A 207 18.11 21.39 -18.00
CA THR A 207 19.32 21.35 -18.84
C THR A 207 20.66 21.13 -18.11
N GLY A 208 20.94 19.89 -17.71
CA GLY A 208 22.30 19.37 -17.73
C GLY A 208 22.57 18.79 -19.12
N ARG A 209 23.50 19.39 -19.86
CA ARG A 209 23.94 18.96 -21.20
C ARG A 209 24.35 17.49 -21.25
#